data_AF-A0A661E9K1-F1
#
_entry.id   AF-A0A661E9K1-F1
#
_cell.length_a   1.000
_cell.length_b   1.000
_cell.length_c   1.000
_cell.angle_alpha   90.00
_cell.angle_beta   90.00
_cell.angle_gamma   90.00
#
_symmetry.space_group_name_H-M   'P 1'
#
loop_
_entity.id
_entity.type
_entity.pdbx_description
1 polymer ?
#
loop_
_entity_poly.entity_id
_entity_poly.type
_entity_poly.pdbx_seq_one_letter_code
_entity_poly.pdbx_strand_id
1 'polypeptide(L)'
;MGMEDRDGFIWFDGEMVPWRDAKVHVLTHSLHYGMGVFEGMRAYKTAKGTAIFRLQEHVDRLFGSAHILQMDMPFPREQILQACCDSVTANGLDEAYVRPLGFYGSESMGVSAPNLKTHVMVAAWEWGAYLGDDALEKGVRLRTSSFARHHINVTMCRTKATGNYINSMLALREAQACGYDEALLLDVDGYVAEGSGENVFLIMKGVIHTPALTSALAGITRDTLMAIAAEAGYEVIERQISRDEVYLSDEAFFTGTAAEVT
;
A
#
# COMPACT_ATOMS: atom_id res chain seq x y z
N MET A 1 -2.19 8.69 22.56
CA MET A 1 -0.77 9.01 22.24
C MET A 1 -0.62 8.89 20.74
N GLY A 2 0.04 9.84 20.08
CA GLY A 2 0.12 9.91 18.61
C GLY A 2 1.10 8.88 18.00
N MET A 3 1.31 8.96 16.69
CA MET A 3 2.32 8.13 16.00
C MET A 3 3.74 8.64 16.24
N GLU A 4 3.90 9.90 16.64
CA GLU A 4 5.16 10.61 16.86
C GLU A 4 5.73 10.40 18.28
N ASP A 5 4.87 10.12 19.25
CA ASP A 5 5.22 9.99 20.67
C ASP A 5 5.12 8.52 21.09
N ARG A 6 6.12 7.72 20.74
CA ARG A 6 6.23 6.30 21.10
C ARG A 6 7.65 5.98 21.55
N ASP A 7 7.77 4.95 22.39
CA ASP A 7 9.06 4.32 22.67
C ASP A 7 9.41 3.35 21.54
N GLY A 8 10.70 3.10 21.34
CA GLY A 8 11.21 2.24 20.28
C GLY A 8 12.17 2.97 19.34
N PHE A 9 12.39 2.37 18.17
CA PHE A 9 13.36 2.83 17.18
C PHE A 9 12.77 2.86 15.77
N ILE A 10 13.26 3.80 14.97
CA ILE A 10 13.01 3.88 13.53
C ILE A 10 14.36 3.79 12.84
N TRP A 11 14.47 2.96 11.81
CA TRP A 11 15.64 3.00 10.95
C TRP A 11 15.52 4.26 10.07
N PHE A 12 16.52 5.14 10.10
CA PHE A 12 16.53 6.37 9.33
C PHE A 12 17.92 6.65 8.77
N ASP A 13 18.03 6.67 7.44
CA ASP A 13 19.26 6.93 6.69
C ASP A 13 20.51 6.13 7.14
N GLY A 14 20.33 4.83 7.39
CA GLY A 14 21.43 3.92 7.73
C GLY A 14 21.55 3.61 9.22
N GLU A 15 20.85 4.32 10.09
CA GLU A 15 20.98 4.20 11.55
C GLU A 15 19.64 3.93 12.24
N MET A 16 19.64 3.16 13.32
CA MET A 16 18.49 3.05 14.21
C MET A 16 18.48 4.26 15.16
N VAL A 17 17.53 5.17 14.96
CA VAL A 17 17.35 6.34 15.83
C VAL A 17 16.19 6.11 16.80
N PRO A 18 16.21 6.73 18.00
CA PRO A 18 15.04 6.74 18.86
C PRO A 18 13.82 7.22 18.09
N TRP A 19 12.67 6.59 18.31
CA TRP A 19 11.43 6.82 17.55
C TRP A 19 11.10 8.32 17.41
N ARG A 20 11.22 9.06 18.52
CA ARG A 20 10.91 10.49 18.60
C ARG A 20 11.90 11.38 17.86
N ASP A 21 13.09 10.87 17.55
CA ASP A 21 14.18 11.63 16.92
C ASP A 21 14.17 11.53 15.39
N ALA A 22 13.35 10.64 14.81
CA ALA A 22 13.11 10.55 13.38
C ALA A 22 12.29 11.75 12.87
N LYS A 23 12.92 12.93 12.84
CA LYS A 23 12.32 14.22 12.46
C LYS A 23 12.86 14.70 11.12
N VAL A 24 12.02 15.45 10.41
CA VAL A 24 12.40 16.17 9.19
C VAL A 24 12.01 17.65 9.32
N HIS A 25 12.65 18.51 8.54
CA HIS A 25 12.30 19.93 8.52
C HIS A 25 10.94 20.13 7.83
N VAL A 26 10.17 21.15 8.24
CA VAL A 26 8.86 21.45 7.61
C VAL A 26 8.96 21.90 6.15
N LEU A 27 10.17 22.12 5.63
CA LEU A 27 10.46 22.42 4.22
C LEU A 27 11.03 21.21 3.47
N THR A 28 10.75 20.00 3.93
CA THR A 28 11.02 18.76 3.19
C THR A 28 10.22 18.76 1.88
N HIS A 29 10.89 18.58 0.75
CA HIS A 29 10.30 18.74 -0.59
C HIS A 29 9.09 17.81 -0.80
N SER A 30 9.19 16.54 -0.42
CA SER A 30 8.08 15.58 -0.55
C SER A 30 6.85 15.94 0.26
N LEU A 31 7.00 16.70 1.36
CA LEU A 31 5.86 17.18 2.14
C LEU A 31 5.02 18.21 1.37
N HIS A 32 5.64 18.97 0.47
CA HIS A 32 4.98 20.02 -0.32
C HIS A 32 4.58 19.56 -1.72
N TYR A 33 5.37 18.68 -2.34
CA TYR A 33 5.18 18.26 -3.73
C TYR A 33 4.74 16.80 -3.90
N GLY A 34 4.67 16.01 -2.82
CA GLY A 34 4.12 14.66 -2.83
C GLY A 34 4.96 13.60 -3.54
N MET A 35 6.17 13.95 -4.01
CA MET A 35 7.09 13.03 -4.69
C MET A 35 7.84 12.17 -3.67
N GLY A 36 7.38 10.94 -3.45
CA GLY A 36 7.98 9.97 -2.54
C GLY A 36 7.39 8.59 -2.81
N VAL A 37 8.08 7.54 -2.36
CA VAL A 37 7.69 6.14 -2.57
C VAL A 37 7.65 5.41 -1.24
N PHE A 38 6.71 4.49 -1.07
CA PHE A 38 6.62 3.74 0.17
C PHE A 38 6.13 2.33 -0.04
N GLU A 39 6.32 1.50 0.97
CA GLU A 39 5.70 0.18 1.03
C GLU A 39 4.85 -0.04 2.29
N GLY A 40 4.04 -1.08 2.21
CA GLY A 40 3.30 -1.60 3.33
C GLY A 40 3.51 -3.09 3.39
N MET A 41 4.14 -3.58 4.44
CA MET A 41 4.41 -5.00 4.64
C MET A 41 3.81 -5.45 5.97
N ARG A 42 3.56 -6.75 6.12
CA ARG A 42 3.19 -7.34 7.40
C ARG A 42 4.20 -8.39 7.83
N ALA A 43 4.56 -8.30 9.11
CA ALA A 43 5.24 -9.33 9.85
C ALA A 43 4.19 -10.11 10.66
N TYR A 44 4.22 -11.43 10.53
CA TYR A 44 3.31 -12.33 11.22
C TYR A 44 4.09 -13.24 12.16
N LYS A 45 3.46 -13.58 13.28
CA LYS A 45 3.97 -14.60 14.18
C LYS A 45 3.75 -15.97 13.55
N THR A 46 4.83 -16.71 13.33
CA THR A 46 4.76 -18.07 12.79
C THR A 46 5.27 -19.10 13.79
N ALA A 47 5.07 -20.38 13.49
CA ALA A 47 5.64 -21.48 14.28
C ALA A 47 7.18 -21.45 14.36
N LYS A 48 7.87 -20.69 13.50
CA LYS A 48 9.34 -20.55 13.47
C LYS A 48 9.82 -19.18 13.99
N GLY A 49 8.93 -18.37 14.54
CA GLY A 49 9.18 -16.97 14.92
C GLY A 49 8.53 -15.97 13.97
N THR A 50 8.75 -14.68 14.22
CA THR A 50 8.22 -13.58 13.41
C THR A 50 8.84 -13.59 12.01
N ALA A 51 8.00 -13.48 10.97
CA ALA A 51 8.45 -13.42 9.58
C ALA A 51 7.70 -12.33 8.80
N ILE A 52 8.44 -11.53 8.02
CA ILE A 52 7.86 -10.55 7.10
C ILE A 52 7.43 -11.26 5.82
N PHE A 53 6.14 -11.20 5.50
CA PHE A 53 5.58 -11.86 4.33
C PHE A 53 6.01 -11.15 3.03
N ARG A 54 6.59 -11.92 2.09
CA ARG A 54 7.03 -11.44 0.75
C ARG A 54 7.91 -10.19 0.79
N LEU A 55 8.80 -10.13 1.78
CA LEU A 55 9.71 -9.02 2.02
C LEU A 55 10.49 -8.61 0.76
N GLN A 56 11.01 -9.60 0.02
CA GLN A 56 11.80 -9.36 -1.20
C GLN A 56 10.97 -8.63 -2.26
N GLU A 57 9.76 -9.11 -2.54
CA GLU A 57 8.89 -8.54 -3.56
C GLU A 57 8.42 -7.13 -3.20
N HIS A 58 8.18 -6.87 -1.91
CA HIS A 58 7.87 -5.52 -1.44
C HIS A 58 9.05 -4.57 -1.65
N VAL A 59 10.27 -4.96 -1.27
CA VAL A 59 11.45 -4.11 -1.50
C VAL A 59 11.73 -3.93 -2.99
N ASP A 60 11.56 -4.96 -3.82
CA ASP A 60 11.71 -4.81 -5.27
C ASP A 60 10.71 -3.82 -5.86
N ARG A 61 9.44 -3.84 -5.39
CA ARG A 61 8.44 -2.85 -5.81
C ARG A 61 8.74 -1.44 -5.28
N LEU A 62 9.33 -1.30 -4.09
CA LEU A 62 9.80 0.00 -3.58
C LEU A 62 10.86 0.59 -4.51
N PHE A 63 11.86 -0.20 -4.90
CA PHE A 63 12.91 0.24 -5.83
C PHE A 63 12.37 0.45 -7.25
N GLY A 64 11.43 -0.37 -7.71
CA GLY A 64 10.73 -0.16 -8.98
C GLY A 64 9.94 1.15 -9.00
N SER A 65 9.26 1.47 -7.89
CA SER A 65 8.58 2.75 -7.70
C SER A 65 9.56 3.92 -7.75
N ALA A 66 10.68 3.82 -7.03
CA ALA A 66 11.72 4.85 -7.04
C ALA A 66 12.29 5.06 -8.46
N HIS A 67 12.54 3.97 -9.18
CA HIS A 67 13.03 4.01 -10.56
C HIS A 67 12.07 4.72 -11.51
N ILE A 68 10.76 4.42 -11.43
CA ILE A 68 9.74 5.09 -12.27
C ILE A 68 9.71 6.60 -12.00
N LEU A 69 9.88 7.01 -10.73
CA LEU A 69 9.92 8.43 -10.35
C LEU A 69 11.31 9.08 -10.54
N GLN A 70 12.29 8.34 -11.09
CA GLN A 70 13.68 8.79 -11.24
C GLN A 70 14.28 9.28 -9.90
N MET A 71 13.94 8.59 -8.81
CA MET A 71 14.49 8.85 -7.48
C MET A 71 15.68 7.90 -7.24
N ASP A 72 16.87 8.47 -7.11
CA ASP A 72 18.06 7.69 -6.77
C ASP A 72 17.98 7.25 -5.30
N MET A 73 17.91 5.94 -5.09
CA MET A 73 17.88 5.35 -3.75
C MET A 73 19.31 5.30 -3.19
N PRO A 74 19.58 5.89 -2.01
CA PRO A 74 20.94 6.03 -1.48
C PRO A 74 21.49 4.74 -0.85
N PHE A 75 20.65 3.71 -0.70
CA PHE A 75 21.00 2.43 -0.09
C PHE A 75 20.71 1.28 -1.05
N PRO A 76 21.52 0.22 -1.06
CA PRO A 76 21.25 -0.98 -1.85
C PRO A 76 20.06 -1.76 -1.29
N ARG A 77 19.46 -2.62 -2.12
CA ARG A 77 18.26 -3.41 -1.75
C ARG A 77 18.49 -4.24 -0.49
N GLU A 78 19.66 -4.85 -0.39
CA GLU A 78 20.08 -5.71 0.72
C GLU A 78 20.04 -4.97 2.05
N GLN A 79 20.42 -3.69 2.06
CA GLN A 79 20.37 -2.88 3.27
C GLN A 79 18.94 -2.51 3.65
N ILE A 80 18.06 -2.26 2.67
CA ILE A 80 16.64 -1.98 2.95
C ILE A 80 15.91 -3.23 3.44
N LEU A 81 16.23 -4.40 2.88
CA LEU A 81 15.73 -5.70 3.37
C LEU A 81 16.09 -5.88 4.84
N GLN A 82 17.37 -5.67 5.18
CA GLN A 82 17.84 -5.79 6.56
C GLN A 82 17.19 -4.74 7.47
N ALA A 83 17.07 -3.49 7.03
CA ALA A 83 16.41 -2.43 7.79
C ALA A 83 14.95 -2.77 8.14
N CYS A 84 14.23 -3.46 7.25
CA CYS A 84 12.87 -3.95 7.54
C CYS A 84 12.87 -5.00 8.65
N CYS A 85 13.78 -5.97 8.61
CA CYS A 85 13.92 -6.98 9.67
C CYS A 85 14.37 -6.38 11.00
N ASP A 86 15.34 -5.45 10.96
CA ASP A 86 15.88 -4.76 12.13
C ASP A 86 14.80 -3.90 12.80
N SER A 87 13.95 -3.23 12.02
CA SER A 87 12.84 -2.43 12.54
C SER A 87 11.83 -3.27 13.33
N VAL A 88 11.56 -4.51 12.91
CA VAL A 88 10.69 -5.43 13.66
C VAL A 88 11.40 -5.93 14.92
N THR A 89 12.66 -6.34 14.78
CA THR A 89 13.46 -6.95 15.86
C THR A 89 13.79 -5.96 16.97
N ALA A 90 14.26 -4.76 16.62
CA ALA A 90 14.67 -3.73 17.58
C ALA A 90 13.50 -3.20 18.41
N ASN A 91 12.27 -3.34 17.91
CA ASN A 91 11.04 -2.98 18.61
C ASN A 91 10.38 -4.17 19.32
N GLY A 92 10.97 -5.38 19.26
CA GLY A 92 10.46 -6.56 19.95
C GLY A 92 9.07 -7.02 19.48
N LEU A 93 8.75 -6.83 18.20
CA LEU A 93 7.41 -7.05 17.66
C LEU A 93 7.21 -8.50 17.20
N ASP A 94 6.21 -9.17 17.76
CA ASP A 94 5.76 -10.50 17.31
C ASP A 94 4.95 -10.42 16.00
N GLU A 95 4.15 -9.36 15.86
CA GLU A 95 3.38 -9.02 14.67
C GLU A 95 3.50 -7.53 14.43
N ALA A 96 3.65 -7.11 13.17
CA ALA A 96 3.89 -5.72 12.85
C ALA A 96 3.40 -5.35 11.46
N TYR A 97 2.99 -4.10 11.30
CA TYR A 97 3.00 -3.44 10.01
C TYR A 97 4.33 -2.70 9.83
N VAL A 98 4.99 -2.92 8.70
CA VAL A 98 6.29 -2.31 8.34
C VAL A 98 6.10 -1.32 7.20
N ARG A 99 6.66 -0.11 7.37
CA ARG A 99 6.54 1.04 6.47
C ARG A 99 7.92 1.58 6.12
N PRO A 100 8.58 1.09 5.06
CA PRO A 100 9.65 1.85 4.46
C PRO A 100 9.07 3.01 3.64
N LEU A 101 9.75 4.14 3.65
CA LEU A 101 9.39 5.35 2.91
C LEU A 101 10.67 6.01 2.40
N GLY A 102 10.76 6.19 1.08
CA GLY A 102 11.77 7.02 0.41
C GLY A 102 11.18 8.36 0.02
N PHE A 103 11.87 9.46 0.33
CA PHE A 103 11.37 10.82 0.11
C PHE A 103 12.52 11.81 -0.12
N TYR A 104 12.25 12.93 -0.79
CA TYR A 104 13.20 14.02 -0.99
C TYR A 104 13.30 14.94 0.22
N GLY A 105 14.53 15.33 0.55
CA GLY A 105 14.91 16.18 1.68
C GLY A 105 14.54 17.65 1.53
N SER A 106 15.18 18.50 2.33
CA SER A 106 14.87 19.94 2.45
C SER A 106 15.96 20.84 1.86
N GLU A 107 16.74 20.37 0.89
CA GLU A 107 17.84 21.13 0.29
C GLU A 107 17.36 22.32 -0.56
N SER A 108 16.17 22.23 -1.15
CA SER A 108 15.61 23.25 -2.04
C SER A 108 14.10 23.09 -2.19
N MET A 109 13.41 24.18 -2.55
CA MET A 109 11.96 24.25 -2.67
C MET A 109 11.48 24.55 -4.10
N GLY A 110 12.36 24.48 -5.10
CA GLY A 110 11.92 24.51 -6.50
C GLY A 110 11.27 23.18 -6.90
N VAL A 111 10.30 23.21 -7.82
CA VAL A 111 9.66 21.99 -8.36
C VAL A 111 10.70 21.04 -8.98
N SER A 112 11.65 21.58 -9.77
CA SER A 112 12.68 20.81 -10.47
C SER A 112 14.02 20.72 -9.70
N ALA A 113 14.02 20.97 -8.38
CA ALA A 113 15.25 21.12 -7.59
C ALA A 113 16.26 19.97 -7.84
N PRO A 114 17.40 20.22 -8.51
CA PRO A 114 18.29 19.16 -8.98
C PRO A 114 19.21 18.61 -7.89
N ASN A 115 19.26 19.26 -6.73
CA ASN A 115 20.14 18.95 -5.61
C ASN A 115 19.42 18.25 -4.45
N LEU A 116 18.19 17.78 -4.65
CA LEU A 116 17.44 17.07 -3.62
C LEU A 116 18.11 15.75 -3.29
N LYS A 117 18.25 15.45 -2.01
CA LYS A 117 18.71 14.14 -1.55
C LYS A 117 17.50 13.26 -1.28
N THR A 118 17.58 12.01 -1.67
CA THR A 118 16.64 10.99 -1.21
C THR A 118 17.04 10.55 0.18
N HIS A 119 16.08 10.54 1.09
CA HIS A 119 16.15 9.98 2.43
C HIS A 119 15.26 8.74 2.50
N VAL A 120 15.61 7.78 3.36
CA VAL A 120 14.85 6.56 3.55
C VAL A 120 14.66 6.29 5.03
N MET A 121 13.41 6.05 5.44
CA MET A 121 13.09 5.55 6.78
C MET A 121 12.40 4.19 6.69
N VAL A 122 12.54 3.37 7.74
CA VAL A 122 11.74 2.17 7.96
C VAL A 122 11.24 2.18 9.40
N ALA A 123 9.92 2.21 9.54
CA ALA A 123 9.23 2.12 10.83
C ALA A 123 8.39 0.84 10.89
N ALA A 124 8.27 0.24 12.07
CA ALA A 124 7.44 -0.93 12.31
C ALA A 124 6.64 -0.74 13.61
N TRP A 125 5.37 -1.16 13.62
CA TRP A 125 4.51 -1.05 14.79
C TRP A 125 3.39 -2.11 14.77
N GLU A 126 2.82 -2.40 15.93
CA GLU A 126 1.63 -3.26 16.03
C GLU A 126 0.44 -2.63 15.30
N TRP A 127 -0.24 -3.42 14.45
CA TRP A 127 -1.41 -2.98 13.70
C TRP A 127 -2.47 -4.08 13.73
N GLY A 128 -3.72 -3.72 14.02
CA GLY A 128 -4.85 -4.64 13.99
C GLY A 128 -5.40 -4.87 12.58
N ALA A 129 -6.58 -5.50 12.47
CA ALA A 129 -7.29 -5.62 11.20
C ALA A 129 -7.65 -4.23 10.66
N TYR A 130 -7.29 -3.95 9.40
CA TYR A 130 -7.42 -2.61 8.82
C TYR A 130 -8.88 -2.13 8.69
N LEU A 131 -9.78 -3.04 8.32
CA LEU A 131 -11.23 -2.77 8.21
C LEU A 131 -12.00 -3.17 9.47
N GLY A 132 -11.30 -3.53 10.55
CA GLY A 132 -11.86 -4.01 11.81
C GLY A 132 -12.00 -5.53 11.86
N ASP A 133 -12.00 -6.09 13.08
CA ASP A 133 -11.98 -7.55 13.28
C ASP A 133 -13.26 -8.23 12.75
N ASP A 134 -14.40 -7.54 12.86
CA ASP A 134 -15.70 -8.00 12.34
C ASP A 134 -15.75 -8.03 10.79
N ALA A 135 -14.93 -7.21 10.11
CA ALA A 135 -14.96 -7.09 8.66
C ALA A 135 -14.47 -8.35 7.96
N LEU A 136 -13.45 -9.02 8.53
CA LEU A 136 -12.90 -10.25 7.98
C LEU A 136 -13.91 -11.42 8.04
N GLU A 137 -14.86 -11.39 8.98
CA GLU A 137 -15.87 -12.45 9.12
C GLU A 137 -17.20 -12.11 8.44
N LYS A 138 -17.62 -10.84 8.48
CA LYS A 138 -18.96 -10.39 8.05
C LYS A 138 -18.96 -9.66 6.72
N GLY A 139 -17.79 -9.36 6.16
CA GLY A 139 -17.61 -8.49 5.01
C GLY A 139 -17.83 -7.01 5.35
N VAL A 140 -17.62 -6.17 4.34
CA VAL A 140 -17.71 -4.71 4.45
C VAL A 140 -18.75 -4.12 3.50
N ARG A 141 -19.32 -2.98 3.88
CA ARG A 141 -20.27 -2.22 3.05
C ARG A 141 -19.52 -1.24 2.17
N LEU A 142 -19.61 -1.43 0.86
CA LEU A 142 -18.91 -0.61 -0.13
C LEU A 142 -19.80 0.49 -0.70
N ARG A 143 -19.21 1.64 -0.97
CA ARG A 143 -19.81 2.70 -1.81
C ARG A 143 -18.94 2.95 -3.03
N THR A 144 -19.53 2.90 -4.22
CA THR A 144 -18.85 3.41 -5.42
C THR A 144 -18.58 4.91 -5.27
N SER A 145 -17.31 5.29 -5.30
CA SER A 145 -16.84 6.67 -5.18
C SER A 145 -17.30 7.52 -6.37
N SER A 146 -17.57 8.80 -6.15
CA SER A 146 -17.79 9.79 -7.22
C SER A 146 -16.47 10.31 -7.81
N PHE A 147 -15.36 10.13 -7.09
CA PHE A 147 -14.02 10.40 -7.61
C PHE A 147 -13.54 9.23 -8.47
N ALA A 148 -13.13 9.53 -9.70
CA ALA A 148 -12.47 8.57 -10.58
C ALA A 148 -11.10 8.17 -10.03
N ARG A 149 -10.68 6.93 -10.32
CA ARG A 149 -9.32 6.45 -10.08
C ARG A 149 -8.34 7.15 -11.03
N HIS A 150 -7.07 7.04 -10.69
CA HIS A 150 -5.95 7.60 -11.44
C HIS A 150 -5.97 7.25 -12.92
N HIS A 151 -5.73 8.27 -13.76
CA HIS A 151 -5.43 8.07 -15.17
C HIS A 151 -3.96 7.66 -15.35
N ILE A 152 -3.71 6.61 -16.13
CA ILE A 152 -2.38 5.96 -16.29
C ILE A 152 -1.27 6.86 -16.86
N ASN A 153 -1.65 7.96 -17.52
CA ASN A 153 -0.73 8.97 -18.07
C ASN A 153 -0.72 10.30 -17.29
N VAL A 154 -1.47 10.38 -16.19
CA VAL A 154 -1.44 11.54 -15.27
C VAL A 154 -0.64 11.18 -14.03
N THR A 155 -0.86 9.98 -13.50
CA THR A 155 -0.04 9.41 -12.43
C THR A 155 0.56 8.09 -12.90
N MET A 156 1.71 7.73 -12.34
CA MET A 156 2.34 6.45 -12.63
C MET A 156 1.70 5.35 -11.77
N CYS A 157 0.59 4.76 -12.21
CA CYS A 157 -0.22 3.83 -11.39
C CYS A 157 0.50 2.55 -10.92
N ARG A 158 1.65 2.21 -11.51
CA ARG A 158 2.52 1.11 -11.03
C ARG A 158 3.43 1.51 -9.87
N THR A 159 3.46 2.78 -9.53
CA THR A 159 4.26 3.35 -8.44
C THR A 159 3.40 3.49 -7.20
N LYS A 160 3.90 2.97 -6.08
CA LYS A 160 3.28 3.23 -4.77
C LYS A 160 3.80 4.54 -4.20
N ALA A 161 3.32 5.64 -4.78
CA ALA A 161 3.78 6.99 -4.49
C ALA A 161 2.93 7.68 -3.42
N THR A 162 3.55 8.53 -2.59
CA THR A 162 2.86 9.29 -1.54
C THR A 162 1.76 10.19 -2.08
N GLY A 163 2.01 10.93 -3.16
CA GLY A 163 1.04 11.85 -3.76
C GLY A 163 -0.21 11.16 -4.32
N ASN A 164 -0.12 9.88 -4.69
CA ASN A 164 -1.24 9.12 -5.26
C ASN A 164 -2.37 8.90 -4.23
N TYR A 165 -2.08 8.98 -2.94
CA TYR A 165 -3.06 8.68 -1.88
C TYR A 165 -4.03 9.82 -1.58
N ILE A 166 -3.85 11.02 -2.17
CA ILE A 166 -4.86 12.09 -2.07
C ILE A 166 -6.20 11.61 -2.64
N ASN A 167 -6.18 10.94 -3.79
CA ASN A 167 -7.37 10.36 -4.43
C ASN A 167 -8.05 9.31 -3.53
N SER A 168 -7.26 8.39 -2.99
CA SER A 168 -7.73 7.35 -2.06
C SER A 168 -8.39 7.94 -0.82
N MET A 169 -7.76 8.94 -0.20
CA MET A 169 -8.30 9.61 1.00
C MET A 169 -9.62 10.33 0.73
N LEU A 170 -9.77 10.98 -0.44
CA LEU A 170 -11.02 11.63 -0.83
C LEU A 170 -12.16 10.61 -1.03
N ALA A 171 -11.88 9.52 -1.74
CA ALA A 171 -12.85 8.45 -1.97
C ALA A 171 -13.29 7.77 -0.67
N LEU A 172 -12.33 7.39 0.19
CA LEU A 172 -12.64 6.77 1.48
C LEU A 172 -13.45 7.70 2.38
N ARG A 173 -13.06 8.98 2.46
CA ARG A 173 -13.82 9.98 3.23
C ARG A 173 -15.25 10.15 2.71
N GLU A 174 -15.46 10.12 1.39
CA GLU A 174 -16.81 10.16 0.81
C GLU A 174 -17.66 8.95 1.23
N ALA A 175 -17.10 7.75 1.14
CA ALA A 175 -17.78 6.51 1.55
C ALA A 175 -18.16 6.55 3.04
N GLN A 176 -17.20 6.88 3.90
CA GLN A 176 -17.39 6.96 5.34
C GLN A 176 -18.41 8.03 5.75
N ALA A 177 -18.40 9.20 5.08
CA ALA A 177 -19.41 10.24 5.32
C ALA A 177 -20.85 9.78 4.99
N CYS A 178 -21.00 8.74 4.18
CA CYS A 178 -22.27 8.11 3.84
C CYS A 178 -22.58 6.85 4.69
N GLY A 179 -21.76 6.53 5.70
CA GLY A 179 -21.94 5.37 6.55
C GLY A 179 -21.60 4.03 5.89
N TYR A 180 -20.62 4.04 4.98
CA TYR A 180 -20.01 2.85 4.37
C TYR A 180 -18.59 2.67 4.90
N ASP A 181 -18.08 1.45 4.83
CA ASP A 181 -16.79 1.08 5.43
C ASP A 181 -15.63 1.43 4.49
N GLU A 182 -15.82 1.22 3.18
CA GLU A 182 -14.78 1.42 2.17
C GLU A 182 -15.36 1.90 0.83
N ALA A 183 -14.52 2.52 -0.01
CA ALA A 183 -14.85 3.02 -1.32
C ALA A 183 -14.43 2.05 -2.43
N LEU A 184 -15.28 1.90 -3.44
CA LEU A 184 -14.93 1.25 -4.71
C LEU A 184 -14.72 2.32 -5.78
N LEU A 185 -13.53 2.39 -6.38
CA LEU A 185 -13.20 3.39 -7.39
C LEU A 185 -13.35 2.80 -8.80
N LEU A 186 -13.89 3.62 -9.69
CA LEU A 186 -13.94 3.33 -11.12
C LEU A 186 -12.81 4.06 -11.84
N ASP A 187 -12.26 3.49 -12.90
CA ASP A 187 -11.33 4.19 -13.79
C ASP A 187 -12.04 5.28 -14.60
N VAL A 188 -11.27 5.99 -15.42
CA VAL A 188 -11.76 7.11 -16.24
C VAL A 188 -12.76 6.70 -17.33
N ASP A 189 -12.81 5.41 -17.67
CA ASP A 189 -13.73 4.84 -18.65
C ASP A 189 -14.99 4.26 -17.97
N GLY A 190 -15.05 4.28 -16.64
CA GLY A 190 -16.19 3.83 -15.84
C GLY A 190 -16.16 2.36 -15.44
N TYR A 191 -15.05 1.66 -15.65
CA TYR A 191 -14.86 0.28 -15.20
C TYR A 191 -14.32 0.24 -13.78
N VAL A 192 -14.65 -0.81 -13.04
CA VAL A 192 -14.11 -1.05 -11.69
C VAL A 192 -12.59 -1.17 -11.75
N ALA A 193 -11.89 -0.38 -10.95
CA ALA A 193 -10.44 -0.40 -10.85
C ALA A 193 -9.97 -1.12 -9.58
N GLU A 194 -10.26 -0.57 -8.42
CA GLU A 194 -9.82 -1.06 -7.11
C GLU A 194 -10.55 -0.32 -5.96
N GLY A 195 -10.33 -0.75 -4.73
CA GLY A 195 -10.72 -0.02 -3.52
C GLY A 195 -9.83 1.21 -3.27
N SER A 196 -10.01 1.91 -2.16
CA SER A 196 -9.15 3.07 -1.86
C SER A 196 -7.71 2.65 -1.55
N GLY A 197 -7.50 1.46 -1.01
CA GLY A 197 -6.18 0.88 -0.69
C GLY A 197 -5.98 -0.57 -1.13
N GLU A 198 -6.97 -1.19 -1.76
CA GLU A 198 -7.08 -2.64 -1.95
C GLU A 198 -7.40 -3.01 -3.40
N ASN A 199 -6.85 -4.11 -3.93
CA ASN A 199 -7.35 -4.68 -5.19
C ASN A 199 -8.66 -5.43 -4.96
N VAL A 200 -9.54 -5.51 -5.97
CA VAL A 200 -10.85 -6.17 -5.88
C VAL A 200 -10.94 -7.44 -6.72
N PHE A 201 -11.68 -8.42 -6.20
CA PHE A 201 -12.02 -9.67 -6.86
C PHE A 201 -13.52 -9.93 -6.75
N LEU A 202 -14.09 -10.57 -7.78
CA LEU A 202 -15.47 -11.03 -7.84
C LEU A 202 -15.47 -12.54 -8.13
N ILE A 203 -16.46 -13.25 -7.59
CA ILE A 203 -16.73 -14.64 -7.96
C ILE A 203 -18.06 -14.68 -8.71
N MET A 204 -18.06 -15.30 -9.88
CA MET A 204 -19.25 -15.53 -10.68
C MET A 204 -19.26 -16.95 -11.21
N LYS A 205 -20.25 -17.74 -10.78
CA LYS A 205 -20.43 -19.14 -11.16
C LYS A 205 -19.17 -19.99 -10.95
N GLY A 206 -18.47 -19.73 -9.85
CA GLY A 206 -17.23 -20.42 -9.47
C GLY A 206 -15.96 -19.96 -10.19
N VAL A 207 -16.04 -18.93 -11.04
CA VAL A 207 -14.87 -18.31 -11.70
C VAL A 207 -14.51 -17.02 -10.99
N ILE A 208 -13.21 -16.82 -10.72
CA ILE A 208 -12.69 -15.61 -10.09
C ILE A 208 -12.40 -14.58 -11.18
N HIS A 209 -12.89 -13.37 -10.99
CA HIS A 209 -12.67 -12.23 -11.88
C HIS A 209 -11.99 -11.10 -11.12
N THR A 210 -11.05 -10.41 -11.76
CA THR A 210 -10.43 -9.22 -11.20
C THR A 210 -10.18 -8.20 -12.32
N PRO A 211 -10.20 -6.88 -12.02
CA PRO A 211 -9.82 -5.89 -13.01
C PRO A 211 -8.45 -6.20 -13.61
N ALA A 212 -8.37 -6.13 -14.95
CA ALA A 212 -7.09 -6.14 -15.64
C ALA A 212 -6.22 -4.99 -15.12
N LEU A 213 -4.93 -5.22 -14.95
CA LEU A 213 -4.03 -4.19 -14.45
C LEU A 213 -3.89 -3.06 -15.47
N THR A 214 -4.68 -2.01 -15.31
CA THR A 214 -4.56 -0.73 -16.03
C THR A 214 -4.30 0.37 -15.00
N SER A 215 -5.35 0.87 -14.37
CA SER A 215 -5.35 1.99 -13.42
C SER A 215 -5.08 1.57 -11.97
N ALA A 216 -5.23 0.27 -11.66
CA ALA A 216 -5.01 -0.30 -10.34
C ALA A 216 -3.52 -0.57 -10.04
N LEU A 217 -3.16 -0.62 -8.76
CA LEU A 217 -1.82 -1.02 -8.33
C LEU A 217 -1.61 -2.52 -8.57
N ALA A 218 -0.40 -2.92 -8.99
CA ALA A 218 0.01 -4.32 -9.03
C ALA A 218 0.24 -4.83 -7.58
N GLY A 219 -0.83 -5.21 -6.89
CA GLY A 219 -0.79 -5.67 -5.51
C GLY A 219 -0.04 -6.99 -5.33
N ILE A 220 0.77 -7.07 -4.28
CA ILE A 220 1.47 -8.31 -3.90
C ILE A 220 0.47 -9.31 -3.29
N THR A 221 -0.50 -8.85 -2.51
CA THR A 221 -1.60 -9.70 -2.01
C THR A 221 -2.48 -10.22 -3.15
N ARG A 222 -2.74 -9.39 -4.18
CA ARG A 222 -3.42 -9.79 -5.40
C ARG A 222 -2.68 -10.92 -6.11
N ASP A 223 -1.38 -10.75 -6.35
CA ASP A 223 -0.51 -11.76 -6.95
C ASP A 223 -0.51 -13.07 -6.13
N THR A 224 -0.40 -12.96 -4.80
CA THR A 224 -0.49 -14.11 -3.89
C THR A 224 -1.83 -14.84 -4.03
N LEU A 225 -2.95 -14.12 -4.05
CA LEU A 225 -4.28 -14.73 -4.18
C LEU A 225 -4.41 -15.46 -5.51
N MET A 226 -3.92 -14.87 -6.61
CA MET A 226 -3.95 -15.52 -7.93
C MET A 226 -3.12 -16.81 -7.95
N ALA A 227 -1.96 -16.83 -7.30
CA ALA A 227 -1.14 -18.03 -7.16
C ALA A 227 -1.87 -19.13 -6.35
N ILE A 228 -2.45 -18.77 -5.20
CA ILE A 228 -3.22 -19.70 -4.35
C ILE A 228 -4.44 -20.25 -5.11
N ALA A 229 -5.16 -19.39 -5.83
CA ALA A 229 -6.32 -19.78 -6.63
C ALA A 229 -5.93 -20.81 -7.72
N ALA A 230 -4.82 -20.57 -8.42
CA ALA A 230 -4.30 -21.49 -9.42
C ALA A 230 -3.89 -22.85 -8.81
N GLU A 231 -3.22 -22.86 -7.66
CA GLU A 231 -2.87 -24.08 -6.94
C GLU A 231 -4.11 -24.87 -6.46
N ALA A 232 -5.17 -24.16 -6.08
CA ALA A 232 -6.44 -24.74 -5.68
C ALA A 232 -7.35 -25.14 -6.88
N GLY A 233 -6.91 -24.89 -8.13
CA GLY A 233 -7.64 -25.26 -9.34
C GLY A 233 -8.78 -24.31 -9.72
N TYR A 234 -8.79 -23.08 -9.19
CA TYR A 234 -9.73 -22.04 -9.61
C TYR A 234 -9.23 -21.32 -10.87
N GLU A 235 -10.16 -21.03 -11.78
CA GLU A 235 -9.91 -20.16 -12.92
C GLU A 235 -9.94 -18.69 -12.47
N VAL A 236 -8.93 -17.92 -12.87
CA VAL A 236 -8.85 -16.47 -12.64
C VAL A 236 -8.81 -15.75 -13.98
N ILE A 237 -9.76 -14.84 -14.20
CA ILE A 237 -9.87 -14.04 -15.42
C ILE A 237 -9.64 -12.56 -15.10
N GLU A 238 -8.57 -12.01 -15.67
CA GLU A 238 -8.30 -10.57 -15.67
C GLU A 238 -9.06 -9.90 -16.83
N ARG A 239 -9.98 -8.99 -16.53
CA ARG A 239 -10.78 -8.29 -17.56
C ARG A 239 -11.31 -6.94 -17.09
N GLN A 240 -11.93 -6.19 -17.99
CA GLN A 240 -12.76 -5.04 -17.59
C GLN A 240 -14.04 -5.54 -16.90
N ILE A 241 -14.44 -4.84 -15.84
CA ILE A 241 -15.59 -5.17 -15.00
C ILE A 241 -16.43 -3.90 -14.83
N SER A 242 -17.72 -3.93 -15.14
CA SER A 242 -18.61 -2.82 -14.85
C SER A 242 -19.17 -2.90 -13.43
N ARG A 243 -19.65 -1.77 -12.89
CA ARG A 243 -20.14 -1.70 -11.51
C ARG A 243 -21.37 -2.58 -11.25
N ASP A 244 -22.20 -2.82 -12.27
CA ASP A 244 -23.39 -3.65 -12.19
C ASP A 244 -23.07 -5.14 -12.22
N GLU A 245 -21.90 -5.54 -12.74
CA GLU A 245 -21.40 -6.91 -12.56
C GLU A 245 -21.05 -7.21 -11.11
N VAL A 246 -20.57 -6.21 -10.35
CA VAL A 246 -20.36 -6.34 -8.89
C VAL A 246 -21.69 -6.58 -8.16
N TYR A 247 -22.79 -6.00 -8.65
CA TYR A 247 -24.11 -6.21 -8.03
C TYR A 247 -24.69 -7.60 -8.31
N LEU A 248 -24.22 -8.24 -9.40
CA LEU A 248 -24.67 -9.55 -9.84
C LEU A 248 -23.69 -10.68 -9.50
N SER A 249 -22.53 -10.37 -8.92
CA SER A 249 -21.55 -11.37 -8.50
C SER A 249 -22.08 -12.20 -7.33
N ASP A 250 -21.68 -13.46 -7.27
CA ASP A 250 -22.01 -14.35 -6.16
C ASP A 250 -21.27 -13.92 -4.89
N GLU A 251 -20.00 -13.53 -5.03
CA GLU A 251 -19.15 -13.05 -3.94
C GLU A 251 -18.23 -11.93 -4.46
N ALA A 252 -17.77 -11.06 -3.56
CA ALA A 252 -16.78 -10.03 -3.84
C ALA A 252 -15.92 -9.81 -2.60
N PHE A 253 -14.62 -9.60 -2.80
CA PHE A 253 -13.69 -9.35 -1.71
C PHE A 253 -12.54 -8.44 -2.17
N PHE A 254 -11.95 -7.76 -1.20
CA PHE A 254 -10.74 -6.97 -1.35
C PHE A 254 -9.50 -7.76 -0.98
N THR A 255 -8.37 -7.34 -1.53
CA THR A 255 -7.04 -7.84 -1.18
C THR A 255 -6.06 -6.69 -0.99
N GLY A 256 -5.29 -6.73 0.09
CA GLY A 256 -4.27 -5.73 0.37
C GLY A 256 -3.36 -6.18 1.51
N THR A 257 -2.21 -5.54 1.69
CA THR A 257 -1.31 -5.96 2.78
C THR A 257 -1.87 -5.60 4.16
N ALA A 258 -2.60 -4.48 4.25
CA ALA A 258 -3.27 -4.09 5.50
C ALA A 258 -4.64 -4.77 5.65
N ALA A 259 -5.38 -4.91 4.55
CA ALA A 259 -6.73 -5.49 4.52
C ALA A 259 -6.74 -7.02 4.43
N GLU A 260 -5.60 -7.66 4.16
CA GLU A 260 -5.49 -9.10 3.94
C GLU A 260 -6.45 -9.56 2.83
N VAL A 261 -7.47 -10.36 3.17
CA VAL A 261 -8.61 -10.72 2.33
C VAL A 261 -9.87 -10.35 3.12
N THR A 262 -10.61 -9.33 2.66
CA THR A 262 -11.83 -8.83 3.33
C THR A 262 -13.05 -8.89 2.42
#